data_AF-A0ABD2ND86-F1
#
_entry.id   AF-A0ABD2ND86-F1
#
_cell.length_a   1.000
_cell.length_b   1.000
_cell.length_c   1.000
_cell.angle_alpha   90.00
_cell.angle_beta   90.00
_cell.angle_gamma   90.00
#
_symmetry.space_group_name_H-M   'P 1'
#
loop_
_entity.id
_entity.type
_entity.pdbx_description
1 polymer ?
#
loop_
_entity_poly.entity_id
_entity_poly.type
_entity_poly.pdbx_seq_one_letter_code
_entity_poly.pdbx_strand_id
1 'polypeptide(L)'
;MINIFLRLGHEASGQVVKIGKNVKNLKPGDRVAIEPGVPCKNCCYCKEGKYNLCPDIFFCATPPDDGNLCRYYCHAADFCYKLPDNMSYEEGAIMEPLSVGVHACRRGNVQVGSVVLILGAGPIGLVTLLTAKAFGASKVIITDLVDDRLKVAKHFGADYIMKIEKNMSEKDIVSKIGEILGEAPNVSLDCTGVEICVRVALNVTKTGGTVVLVGMGKDEQTVPLTGALIREIDIKGIFRYCNDYPIAIELVRSGKVNVNPLITHRFKMEDTCKAFKTAITGEGNPIKIMIYPNRSSL
;
A
#
# COMPACT_ATOMS: atom_id res chain seq x y z
N MET A 1 -29.40 5.18 17.60
CA MET A 1 -28.02 5.14 17.07
C MET A 1 -27.15 4.50 18.13
N ILE A 2 -26.64 3.29 17.89
CA ILE A 2 -25.60 2.72 18.75
C ILE A 2 -24.32 3.46 18.37
N ASN A 3 -23.80 4.30 19.26
CA ASN A 3 -22.47 4.87 19.09
C ASN A 3 -21.46 3.72 19.26
N ILE A 4 -21.04 3.12 18.14
CA ILE A 4 -19.94 2.17 18.14
C ILE A 4 -18.67 2.99 18.35
N PHE A 5 -18.13 2.96 19.57
CA PHE A 5 -16.81 3.49 19.84
C PHE A 5 -15.78 2.55 19.24
N LEU A 6 -15.04 3.02 18.23
CA LEU A 6 -13.99 2.30 17.55
C LEU A 6 -12.66 3.02 17.77
N ARG A 7 -11.65 2.31 18.29
CA ARG A 7 -10.27 2.80 18.27
C ARG A 7 -9.72 2.71 16.85
N LEU A 8 -9.03 3.76 16.41
CA LEU A 8 -8.43 3.82 15.08
C LEU A 8 -7.01 3.22 15.08
N GLY A 9 -6.35 3.25 13.91
CA GLY A 9 -4.97 2.81 13.70
C GLY A 9 -4.84 1.35 13.28
N HIS A 10 -4.09 1.10 12.21
CA HIS A 10 -3.74 -0.24 11.73
C HIS A 10 -2.33 -0.36 11.17
N GLU A 11 -1.60 0.75 11.00
CA GLU A 11 -0.25 0.80 10.43
C GLU A 11 0.74 1.09 11.56
N ALA A 12 1.21 0.04 12.24
CA ALA A 12 1.89 0.21 13.53
C ALA A 12 3.11 -0.70 13.71
N SER A 13 3.98 -0.22 14.59
CA SER A 13 5.06 -0.99 15.20
C SER A 13 5.10 -0.70 16.69
N GLY A 14 5.78 -1.55 17.45
CA GLY A 14 5.88 -1.39 18.89
C GLY A 14 6.90 -2.30 19.54
N GLN A 15 7.02 -2.19 20.85
CA GLN A 15 7.87 -3.06 21.65
C GLN A 15 7.03 -4.09 22.40
N VAL A 16 7.47 -5.35 22.38
CA VAL A 16 6.85 -6.40 23.18
C VAL A 16 7.10 -6.11 24.67
N VAL A 17 6.04 -5.93 25.45
CA VAL A 17 6.14 -5.71 26.90
C VAL A 17 5.78 -6.95 27.72
N LYS A 18 4.95 -7.84 27.16
CA LYS A 18 4.50 -9.10 27.77
C LYS A 18 4.14 -10.10 26.68
N ILE A 19 4.31 -11.39 26.96
CA ILE A 19 3.96 -12.49 26.06
C ILE A 19 2.98 -13.46 26.72
N GLY A 20 2.17 -14.13 25.91
CA GLY A 20 1.32 -15.24 26.37
C GLY A 20 2.15 -16.51 26.63
N LYS A 21 1.64 -17.40 27.49
CA LYS A 21 2.35 -18.63 27.93
C LYS A 21 2.86 -19.54 26.81
N ASN A 22 2.20 -19.53 25.65
CA ASN A 22 2.52 -20.40 24.52
C ASN A 22 3.38 -19.71 23.44
N VAL A 23 3.67 -18.41 23.59
CA VAL A 23 4.48 -17.66 22.64
C VAL A 23 5.95 -18.03 22.84
N LYS A 24 6.61 -18.45 21.76
CA LYS A 24 8.02 -18.89 21.78
C LYS A 24 8.93 -18.08 20.85
N ASN A 25 8.35 -17.38 19.88
CA ASN A 25 9.06 -16.67 18.82
C ASN A 25 9.36 -15.18 19.15
N LEU A 26 8.79 -14.66 20.24
CA LEU A 26 8.96 -13.28 20.70
C LEU A 26 9.23 -13.26 22.20
N LYS A 27 9.94 -12.24 22.68
CA LYS A 27 10.17 -11.98 24.11
C LYS A 27 10.03 -10.49 24.44
N PRO A 28 9.79 -10.13 25.71
CA PRO A 28 9.83 -8.73 26.15
C PRO A 28 11.11 -8.02 25.68
N GLY A 29 10.96 -6.78 25.21
CA GLY A 29 12.03 -5.97 24.65
C GLY A 29 12.18 -6.07 23.13
N ASP A 30 11.70 -7.14 22.48
CA ASP A 30 11.73 -7.25 21.02
C ASP A 30 10.90 -6.11 20.37
N ARG A 31 11.44 -5.51 19.32
CA ARG A 31 10.73 -4.54 18.47
C ARG A 31 10.00 -5.30 17.38
N VAL A 32 8.75 -4.94 17.08
CA VAL A 32 7.91 -5.65 16.10
C VAL A 32 7.17 -4.70 15.18
N ALA A 33 7.02 -5.09 13.91
CA ALA A 33 5.96 -4.60 13.03
C ALA A 33 4.70 -5.44 13.25
N ILE A 34 3.53 -4.81 13.20
CA ILE A 34 2.25 -5.46 13.50
C ILE A 34 1.45 -5.60 12.21
N GLU A 35 1.23 -6.84 11.76
CA GLU A 35 0.30 -7.11 10.67
C GLU A 35 -1.14 -7.09 11.20
N PRO A 36 -1.98 -6.13 10.78
CA PRO A 36 -3.26 -5.84 11.46
C PRO A 36 -4.33 -6.93 11.26
N GLY A 37 -4.22 -7.76 10.23
CA GLY A 37 -5.20 -8.77 9.88
C GLY A 37 -4.92 -10.13 10.50
N VAL A 38 -5.73 -10.59 11.46
CA VAL A 38 -5.61 -11.92 12.07
C VAL A 38 -6.78 -12.80 11.62
N PRO A 39 -6.54 -13.83 10.80
CA PRO A 39 -7.59 -14.68 10.26
C PRO A 39 -8.07 -15.73 11.28
N CYS A 40 -9.15 -16.45 10.96
CA CYS A 40 -9.65 -17.58 11.76
C CYS A 40 -8.73 -18.82 11.76
N LYS A 41 -7.77 -18.88 10.83
CA LYS A 41 -6.75 -19.95 10.66
C LYS A 41 -7.28 -21.34 10.29
N ASN A 42 -8.58 -21.51 10.01
CA ASN A 42 -9.17 -22.83 9.76
C ASN A 42 -10.05 -22.95 8.50
N CYS A 43 -10.49 -21.82 7.92
CA CYS A 43 -11.34 -21.83 6.71
C CYS A 43 -10.53 -22.21 5.46
N CYS A 44 -11.22 -22.41 4.32
CA CYS A 44 -10.60 -22.76 3.05
C CYS A 44 -9.53 -21.73 2.63
N TYR A 45 -9.85 -20.43 2.70
CA TYR A 45 -8.90 -19.37 2.33
C TYR A 45 -7.63 -19.39 3.17
N CYS A 46 -7.74 -19.62 4.49
CA CYS A 46 -6.58 -19.75 5.36
C CYS A 46 -5.71 -20.95 4.96
N LYS A 47 -6.33 -22.10 4.71
CA LYS A 47 -5.65 -23.34 4.32
C LYS A 47 -5.02 -23.27 2.93
N GLU A 48 -5.59 -22.48 2.02
CA GLU A 48 -5.03 -22.16 0.71
C GLU A 48 -3.93 -21.08 0.74
N GLY A 49 -3.62 -20.53 1.91
CA GLY A 49 -2.62 -19.47 2.06
C GLY A 49 -3.11 -18.06 1.68
N LYS A 50 -4.41 -17.88 1.44
CA LYS A 50 -5.06 -16.61 1.08
C LYS A 50 -5.82 -16.01 2.26
N TYR A 51 -5.18 -15.95 3.43
CA TYR A 51 -5.86 -15.62 4.69
C TYR A 51 -6.47 -14.21 4.72
N ASN A 52 -6.03 -13.30 3.85
CA ASN A 52 -6.62 -11.97 3.68
C ASN A 52 -8.08 -12.01 3.19
N LEU A 53 -8.50 -13.13 2.60
CA LEU A 53 -9.87 -13.37 2.14
C LEU A 53 -10.71 -14.13 3.18
N CYS A 54 -10.19 -14.36 4.39
CA CYS A 54 -10.93 -14.97 5.48
C CYS A 54 -12.16 -14.09 5.83
N PRO A 55 -13.39 -14.64 5.82
CA PRO A 55 -14.59 -13.85 6.13
C PRO A 55 -14.65 -13.42 7.60
N ASP A 56 -14.01 -14.18 8.49
CA ASP A 56 -13.95 -13.93 9.93
C ASP A 56 -12.60 -13.30 10.33
N ILE A 57 -11.95 -12.58 9.41
CA ILE A 57 -10.68 -11.90 9.69
C ILE A 57 -10.92 -10.75 10.67
N PHE A 58 -10.19 -10.77 11.80
CA PHE A 58 -10.02 -9.58 12.62
C PHE A 58 -9.14 -8.59 11.87
N PHE A 59 -9.52 -7.32 11.75
CA PHE A 59 -8.64 -6.31 11.17
C PHE A 59 -8.70 -4.97 11.90
N CYS A 60 -7.58 -4.55 12.47
CA CYS A 60 -7.45 -3.29 13.20
C CYS A 60 -8.18 -2.12 12.51
N ALA A 61 -9.01 -1.40 13.26
CA ALA A 61 -9.76 -0.22 12.80
C ALA A 61 -10.74 -0.45 11.64
N THR A 62 -11.13 -1.70 11.37
CA THR A 62 -12.29 -2.02 10.52
C THR A 62 -13.44 -2.42 11.43
N PRO A 63 -14.55 -1.66 11.51
CA PRO A 63 -15.65 -2.00 12.42
C PRO A 63 -16.10 -3.46 12.27
N PRO A 64 -16.28 -4.21 13.38
CA PRO A 64 -16.29 -3.76 14.78
C PRO A 64 -14.90 -3.81 15.48
N ASP A 65 -13.83 -4.11 14.77
CA ASP A 65 -12.52 -4.44 15.33
C ASP A 65 -11.70 -3.20 15.70
N ASP A 66 -11.42 -3.05 16.99
CA ASP A 66 -10.59 -1.96 17.51
C ASP A 66 -9.18 -1.96 16.92
N GLY A 67 -8.74 -0.77 16.55
CA GLY A 67 -7.38 -0.48 16.10
C GLY A 67 -6.36 -0.30 17.22
N ASN A 68 -5.12 -0.02 16.79
CA ASN A 68 -3.93 -0.02 17.63
C ASN A 68 -3.33 1.38 17.90
N LEU A 69 -4.08 2.47 17.65
CA LEU A 69 -3.69 3.82 18.05
C LEU A 69 -3.91 4.04 19.55
N CYS A 70 -3.08 3.40 20.36
CA CYS A 70 -3.13 3.45 21.83
C CYS A 70 -1.74 3.15 22.43
N ARG A 71 -1.62 3.24 23.76
CA ARG A 71 -0.33 3.01 24.46
C ARG A 71 0.04 1.53 24.59
N TYR A 72 -0.96 0.66 24.73
CA TYR A 72 -0.81 -0.78 24.87
C TYR A 72 -1.86 -1.49 24.05
N TYR A 73 -1.42 -2.45 23.25
CA TYR A 73 -2.25 -3.24 22.36
C TYR A 73 -1.82 -4.71 22.43
N CYS A 74 -2.79 -5.63 22.45
CA CYS A 74 -2.54 -7.07 22.45
C CYS A 74 -2.87 -7.61 21.05
N HIS A 75 -1.96 -8.37 20.47
CA HIS A 75 -2.12 -8.93 19.12
C HIS A 75 -1.61 -10.36 19.03
N ALA A 76 -1.99 -11.07 17.97
CA ALA A 76 -1.53 -12.43 17.72
C ALA A 76 -0.03 -12.46 17.44
N ALA A 77 0.71 -13.28 18.20
CA ALA A 77 2.19 -13.31 18.15
C ALA A 77 2.76 -13.77 16.80
N ASP A 78 1.99 -14.51 16.01
CA ASP A 78 2.35 -14.93 14.65
C ASP A 78 2.11 -13.84 13.58
N PHE A 79 1.45 -12.74 13.95
CA PHE A 79 1.25 -11.54 13.13
C PHE A 79 2.05 -10.33 13.66
N CYS A 80 3.01 -10.59 14.56
CA CYS A 80 3.98 -9.62 15.05
C CYS A 80 5.37 -10.03 14.57
N TYR A 81 5.91 -9.30 13.61
CA TYR A 81 7.18 -9.63 12.98
C TYR A 81 8.31 -8.88 13.67
N LYS A 82 9.28 -9.59 14.22
CA LYS A 82 10.44 -8.99 14.85
C LYS A 82 11.21 -8.13 13.84
N LEU A 83 11.43 -6.86 14.19
CA LEU A 83 12.22 -5.94 13.39
C LEU A 83 13.71 -6.25 13.54
N PRO A 84 14.47 -6.28 12.44
CA PRO A 84 15.93 -6.27 12.46
C PRO A 84 16.50 -5.07 13.23
N ASP A 85 17.74 -5.21 13.73
CA ASP A 85 18.38 -4.15 14.52
C ASP A 85 18.59 -2.86 13.72
N ASN A 86 18.83 -2.98 12.41
CA ASN A 86 19.03 -1.86 11.51
C ASN A 86 17.73 -1.20 10.99
N MET A 87 16.56 -1.57 11.51
CA MET A 87 15.29 -0.91 11.19
C MET A 87 14.74 -0.13 12.37
N SER A 88 14.15 1.02 12.09
CA SER A 88 13.43 1.88 13.03
C SER A 88 11.99 1.42 13.25
N TYR A 89 11.35 1.96 14.30
CA TYR A 89 9.91 1.78 14.50
C TYR A 89 9.09 2.40 13.36
N GLU A 90 9.52 3.54 12.83
CA GLU A 90 8.78 4.18 11.74
C GLU A 90 8.78 3.32 10.47
N GLU A 91 9.93 2.74 10.11
CA GLU A 91 10.02 1.77 9.03
C GLU A 91 9.13 0.55 9.30
N GLY A 92 9.11 0.06 10.55
CA GLY A 92 8.22 -1.02 10.97
C GLY A 92 6.73 -0.72 10.77
N ALA A 93 6.30 0.52 11.04
CA ALA A 93 4.90 0.92 10.83
C ALA A 93 4.55 1.06 9.34
N ILE A 94 5.52 1.41 8.49
CA ILE A 94 5.35 1.47 7.04
C ILE A 94 5.27 0.08 6.39
N MET A 95 5.60 -1.00 7.11
CA MET A 95 5.46 -2.36 6.57
C MET A 95 4.02 -2.66 6.14
N GLU A 96 3.03 -2.03 6.78
CA GLU A 96 1.61 -2.13 6.41
C GLU A 96 1.36 -1.62 4.98
N PRO A 97 1.57 -0.33 4.65
CA PRO A 97 1.32 0.15 3.29
C PRO A 97 2.32 -0.43 2.29
N LEU A 98 3.57 -0.70 2.68
CA LEU A 98 4.53 -1.34 1.78
C LEU A 98 4.06 -2.74 1.39
N SER A 99 3.43 -3.49 2.30
CA SER A 99 2.86 -4.80 1.98
C SER A 99 1.72 -4.71 0.96
N VAL A 100 0.96 -3.61 0.93
CA VAL A 100 -0.01 -3.36 -0.16
C VAL A 100 0.71 -3.25 -1.51
N GLY A 101 1.81 -2.51 -1.58
CA GLY A 101 2.65 -2.40 -2.78
C GLY A 101 3.22 -3.75 -3.21
N VAL A 102 3.78 -4.52 -2.27
CA VAL A 102 4.27 -5.90 -2.48
C VAL A 102 3.16 -6.78 -3.07
N HIS A 103 1.98 -6.77 -2.45
CA HIS A 103 0.87 -7.60 -2.89
C HIS A 103 0.36 -7.19 -4.28
N ALA A 104 0.26 -5.89 -4.55
CA ALA A 104 -0.10 -5.34 -5.85
C ALA A 104 0.87 -5.80 -6.95
N CYS A 105 2.18 -5.67 -6.72
CA CYS A 105 3.20 -6.11 -7.65
C CYS A 105 3.18 -7.64 -7.86
N ARG A 106 2.98 -8.44 -6.80
CA ARG A 106 2.84 -9.90 -6.91
C ARG A 106 1.59 -10.29 -7.72
N ARG A 107 0.44 -9.67 -7.45
CA ARG A 107 -0.82 -9.91 -8.19
C ARG A 107 -0.72 -9.50 -9.65
N GLY A 108 0.05 -8.44 -9.94
CA GLY A 108 0.38 -7.99 -11.29
C GLY A 108 1.49 -8.79 -11.98
N ASN A 109 2.14 -9.72 -11.29
CA ASN A 109 3.32 -10.43 -11.77
C ASN A 109 4.44 -9.49 -12.27
N VAL A 110 4.70 -8.41 -11.51
CA VAL A 110 5.84 -7.53 -11.76
C VAL A 110 7.13 -8.32 -11.51
N GLN A 111 8.03 -8.29 -12.47
CA GLN A 111 9.28 -9.05 -12.46
C GLN A 111 10.36 -8.27 -13.21
N VAL A 112 11.57 -8.84 -13.25
CA VAL A 112 12.69 -8.27 -14.00
C VAL A 112 12.27 -8.04 -15.46
N GLY A 113 12.45 -6.80 -15.93
CA GLY A 113 12.10 -6.42 -17.30
C GLY A 113 10.69 -5.86 -17.48
N SER A 114 9.80 -5.95 -16.49
CA SER A 114 8.45 -5.39 -16.60
C SER A 114 8.45 -3.88 -16.83
N VAL A 115 7.56 -3.43 -17.71
CA VAL A 115 7.19 -2.02 -17.95
C VAL A 115 5.88 -1.76 -17.21
N VAL A 116 5.95 -0.86 -16.23
CA VAL A 116 4.89 -0.68 -15.24
C VAL A 116 4.29 0.72 -15.36
N LEU A 117 2.95 0.79 -15.43
CA LEU A 117 2.19 2.02 -15.23
C LEU A 117 1.58 2.02 -13.82
N ILE A 118 1.71 3.13 -13.10
CA ILE A 118 1.04 3.37 -11.83
C ILE A 118 0.16 4.61 -11.98
N LEU A 119 -1.14 4.46 -11.76
CA LEU A 119 -2.06 5.59 -11.75
C LEU A 119 -2.26 6.04 -10.30
N GLY A 120 -1.91 7.27 -10.01
CA GLY A 120 -1.93 7.87 -8.66
C GLY A 120 -0.55 7.86 -8.00
N ALA A 121 -0.09 9.03 -7.56
CA ALA A 121 1.13 9.25 -6.79
C ALA A 121 0.83 9.60 -5.31
N GLY A 122 -0.30 9.10 -4.78
CA GLY A 122 -0.54 9.07 -3.34
C GLY A 122 0.35 8.04 -2.63
N PRO A 123 0.25 7.89 -1.29
CA PRO A 123 1.11 7.00 -0.53
C PRO A 123 1.14 5.55 -1.06
N ILE A 124 -0.01 5.01 -1.48
CA ILE A 124 -0.12 3.67 -2.08
C ILE A 124 0.58 3.57 -3.44
N GLY A 125 0.47 4.60 -4.28
CA GLY A 125 1.20 4.67 -5.54
C GLY A 125 2.71 4.72 -5.34
N LEU A 126 3.17 5.47 -4.33
CA LEU A 126 4.59 5.59 -4.01
C LEU A 126 5.19 4.28 -3.48
N VAL A 127 4.51 3.56 -2.58
CA VAL A 127 4.98 2.23 -2.13
C VAL A 127 4.90 1.19 -3.24
N THR A 128 3.94 1.30 -4.15
CA THR A 128 3.86 0.47 -5.36
C THR A 128 5.01 0.75 -6.31
N LEU A 129 5.40 2.02 -6.50
CA LEU A 129 6.58 2.41 -7.26
C LEU A 129 7.85 1.81 -6.66
N LEU A 130 8.07 1.99 -5.36
CA LEU A 130 9.23 1.47 -4.65
C LEU A 130 9.33 -0.06 -4.79
N THR A 131 8.20 -0.75 -4.64
CA THR A 131 8.13 -2.20 -4.80
C THR A 131 8.41 -2.62 -6.24
N ALA A 132 7.81 -1.97 -7.24
CA ALA A 132 8.00 -2.30 -8.65
C ALA A 132 9.48 -2.17 -9.06
N LYS A 133 10.16 -1.10 -8.62
CA LYS A 133 11.59 -0.93 -8.85
C LYS A 133 12.40 -2.02 -8.14
N ALA A 134 12.08 -2.35 -6.89
CA ALA A 134 12.76 -3.42 -6.16
C ALA A 134 12.56 -4.83 -6.75
N PHE A 135 11.45 -5.05 -7.46
CA PHE A 135 11.15 -6.29 -8.19
C PHE A 135 11.82 -6.37 -9.57
N GLY A 136 12.51 -5.30 -10.00
CA GLY A 136 13.28 -5.28 -11.24
C GLY A 136 12.53 -4.73 -12.45
N ALA A 137 11.46 -3.96 -12.26
CA ALA A 137 10.81 -3.25 -13.35
C ALA A 137 11.83 -2.39 -14.12
N SER A 138 11.86 -2.56 -15.45
CA SER A 138 12.80 -1.88 -16.34
C SER A 138 12.42 -0.41 -16.56
N LYS A 139 11.12 -0.14 -16.61
CA LYS A 139 10.52 1.20 -16.73
C LYS A 139 9.31 1.29 -15.81
N VAL A 140 9.21 2.38 -15.06
CA VAL A 140 8.02 2.72 -14.28
C VAL A 140 7.59 4.15 -14.62
N ILE A 141 6.38 4.28 -15.15
CA ILE A 141 5.69 5.57 -15.28
C ILE A 141 4.64 5.69 -14.18
N ILE A 142 4.59 6.86 -13.54
CA ILE A 142 3.55 7.18 -12.55
C ILE A 142 2.82 8.47 -12.93
N THR A 143 1.51 8.47 -12.73
CA THR A 143 0.64 9.59 -13.11
C THR A 143 -0.12 10.14 -11.90
N ASP A 144 -0.43 11.43 -11.90
CA ASP A 144 -1.25 12.08 -10.87
C ASP A 144 -1.75 13.43 -11.40
N LEU A 145 -2.70 14.03 -10.69
CA LEU A 145 -3.16 15.40 -10.94
C LEU A 145 -2.23 16.45 -10.29
N VAL A 146 -1.50 16.06 -9.25
CA VAL A 146 -0.73 16.96 -8.38
C VAL A 146 0.76 16.88 -8.69
N ASP A 147 1.33 17.98 -9.20
CA ASP A 147 2.75 18.06 -9.57
C ASP A 147 3.70 17.74 -8.41
N ASP A 148 3.39 18.20 -7.20
CA ASP A 148 4.26 17.97 -6.05
C ASP A 148 4.35 16.48 -5.68
N ARG A 149 3.27 15.71 -5.88
CA ARG A 149 3.29 14.24 -5.70
C ARG A 149 4.14 13.57 -6.77
N LEU A 150 4.10 14.06 -8.01
CA LEU A 150 4.92 13.54 -9.09
C LEU A 150 6.41 13.85 -8.90
N LYS A 151 6.76 15.04 -8.41
CA LYS A 151 8.16 15.36 -8.05
C LYS A 151 8.69 14.41 -6.99
N VAL A 152 7.87 14.10 -6.00
CA VAL A 152 8.19 13.10 -4.98
C VAL A 152 8.37 11.71 -5.60
N ALA A 153 7.47 11.29 -6.48
CA ALA A 153 7.60 10.02 -7.17
C ALA A 153 8.88 9.94 -8.03
N LYS A 154 9.27 11.05 -8.67
CA LYS A 154 10.54 11.14 -9.39
C LYS A 154 11.75 10.97 -8.46
N HIS A 155 11.70 11.60 -7.27
CA HIS A 155 12.72 11.43 -6.24
C HIS A 155 12.83 9.98 -5.75
N PHE A 156 11.70 9.26 -5.69
CA PHE A 156 11.66 7.82 -5.35
C PHE A 156 12.05 6.87 -6.49
N GLY A 157 12.52 7.39 -7.63
CA GLY A 157 13.05 6.57 -8.70
C GLY A 157 12.05 6.16 -9.79
N ALA A 158 10.94 6.89 -9.94
CA ALA A 158 10.13 6.78 -11.14
C ALA A 158 10.97 7.15 -12.39
N ASP A 159 10.97 6.30 -13.40
CA ASP A 159 11.69 6.57 -14.65
C ASP A 159 10.99 7.71 -15.40
N TYR A 160 9.66 7.68 -15.37
CA TYR A 160 8.81 8.70 -15.98
C TYR A 160 7.71 9.17 -15.03
N ILE A 161 7.35 10.44 -15.13
CA ILE A 161 6.21 11.03 -14.45
C ILE A 161 5.31 11.72 -15.46
N MET A 162 3.99 11.67 -15.25
CA MET A 162 3.05 12.34 -16.14
C MET A 162 1.93 13.01 -15.34
N LYS A 163 1.85 14.33 -15.45
CA LYS A 163 0.70 15.08 -14.96
C LYS A 163 -0.50 14.85 -15.86
N ILE A 164 -1.61 14.47 -15.24
CA ILE A 164 -2.93 14.43 -15.88
C ILE A 164 -3.61 15.76 -15.60
N GLU A 165 -3.99 16.47 -16.65
CA GLU A 165 -4.82 17.66 -16.52
C GLU A 165 -6.30 17.26 -16.51
N LYS A 166 -7.14 17.97 -15.75
CA LYS A 166 -8.56 17.61 -15.56
C LYS A 166 -9.38 17.59 -16.86
N ASN A 167 -8.93 18.29 -17.89
CA ASN A 167 -9.58 18.39 -19.20
C ASN A 167 -9.05 17.37 -20.22
N MET A 168 -8.04 16.57 -19.89
CA MET A 168 -7.54 15.54 -20.80
C MET A 168 -8.60 14.45 -20.99
N SER A 169 -8.85 14.07 -22.23
CA SER A 169 -9.70 12.91 -22.51
C SER A 169 -8.96 11.62 -22.20
N GLU A 170 -9.71 10.53 -22.00
CA GLU A 170 -9.15 9.18 -21.86
C GLU A 170 -8.16 8.84 -22.99
N LYS A 171 -8.50 9.21 -24.23
CA LYS A 171 -7.67 8.96 -25.41
C LYS A 171 -6.36 9.73 -25.37
N ASP A 172 -6.38 10.98 -24.91
CA ASP A 172 -5.18 11.81 -24.79
C ASP A 172 -4.24 11.26 -23.72
N ILE A 173 -4.78 10.79 -22.60
CA ILE A 173 -4.01 10.17 -21.53
C ILE A 173 -3.33 8.89 -22.04
N VAL A 174 -4.08 8.02 -22.72
CA VAL A 174 -3.54 6.77 -23.30
C VAL A 174 -2.44 7.06 -24.33
N SER A 175 -2.65 8.00 -25.25
CA SER A 175 -1.65 8.39 -26.26
C SER A 175 -0.37 8.87 -25.60
N LYS A 176 -0.49 9.79 -24.65
CA LYS A 176 0.65 10.40 -23.97
C LYS A 176 1.46 9.40 -23.14
N ILE A 177 0.81 8.43 -22.49
CA ILE A 177 1.53 7.34 -21.79
C ILE A 177 2.33 6.51 -22.79
N GLY A 178 1.72 6.14 -23.93
CA GLY A 178 2.40 5.38 -24.99
C GLY A 178 3.60 6.12 -25.57
N GLU A 179 3.46 7.42 -25.81
CA GLU A 179 4.55 8.30 -26.29
C GLU A 179 5.71 8.38 -25.29
N ILE A 180 5.43 8.55 -24.00
CA ILE A 180 6.45 8.66 -22.95
C ILE A 180 7.21 7.33 -22.77
N LEU A 181 6.49 6.21 -22.74
CA LEU A 181 7.11 4.90 -22.55
C LEU A 181 7.82 4.37 -23.80
N GLY A 182 7.35 4.77 -24.99
CA GLY A 182 7.75 4.20 -26.28
C GLY A 182 7.22 2.77 -26.51
N GLU A 183 6.47 2.23 -25.57
CA GLU A 183 5.85 0.90 -25.61
C GLU A 183 4.68 0.82 -24.62
N ALA A 184 3.81 -0.18 -24.77
CA ALA A 184 2.70 -0.40 -23.84
C ALA A 184 3.19 -1.12 -22.56
N PRO A 185 2.75 -0.69 -21.36
CA PRO A 185 3.07 -1.40 -20.12
C PRO A 185 2.45 -2.80 -20.10
N ASN A 186 3.20 -3.79 -19.63
CA ASN A 186 2.65 -5.14 -19.43
C ASN A 186 1.94 -5.28 -18.07
N VAL A 187 2.18 -4.34 -17.15
CA VAL A 187 1.45 -4.25 -15.87
C VAL A 187 1.00 -2.81 -15.62
N SER A 188 -0.28 -2.61 -15.36
CA SER A 188 -0.82 -1.32 -14.90
C SER A 188 -1.45 -1.48 -13.53
N LEU A 189 -1.10 -0.63 -12.57
CA LEU A 189 -1.64 -0.65 -11.20
C LEU A 189 -2.43 0.64 -10.96
N ASP A 190 -3.75 0.52 -10.85
CA ASP A 190 -4.61 1.64 -10.48
C ASP A 190 -4.62 1.82 -8.97
N CYS A 191 -3.92 2.85 -8.51
CA CYS A 191 -3.88 3.28 -7.10
C CYS A 191 -4.81 4.47 -6.83
N THR A 192 -5.73 4.79 -7.76
CA THR A 192 -6.68 5.90 -7.62
C THR A 192 -8.09 5.45 -7.26
N GLY A 193 -8.58 4.34 -7.81
CA GLY A 193 -9.99 3.94 -7.76
C GLY A 193 -10.91 4.82 -8.63
N VAL A 194 -10.37 5.74 -9.41
CA VAL A 194 -11.15 6.65 -10.26
C VAL A 194 -11.42 5.99 -11.60
N GLU A 195 -12.69 5.96 -12.01
CA GLU A 195 -13.15 5.24 -13.21
C GLU A 195 -12.33 5.56 -14.47
N ILE A 196 -12.04 6.83 -14.76
CA ILE A 196 -11.23 7.19 -15.94
C ILE A 196 -9.82 6.59 -15.88
N CYS A 197 -9.22 6.46 -14.70
CA CYS A 197 -7.90 5.83 -14.55
C CYS A 197 -7.97 4.33 -14.81
N VAL A 198 -9.01 3.65 -14.32
CA VAL A 198 -9.24 2.22 -14.63
C VAL A 198 -9.41 2.01 -16.13
N ARG A 199 -10.18 2.87 -16.80
CA ARG A 199 -10.37 2.81 -18.26
C ARG A 199 -9.07 3.03 -19.02
N VAL A 200 -8.28 4.04 -18.63
CA VAL A 200 -6.93 4.28 -19.16
C VAL A 200 -6.04 3.05 -18.97
N ALA A 201 -6.01 2.47 -17.76
CA ALA A 201 -5.21 1.27 -17.47
C ALA A 201 -5.56 0.13 -18.42
N LEU A 202 -6.85 -0.14 -18.61
CA LEU A 202 -7.33 -1.17 -19.52
C LEU A 202 -6.87 -0.90 -20.95
N ASN A 203 -7.03 0.32 -21.45
CA ASN A 203 -6.74 0.65 -22.84
C ASN A 203 -5.26 0.79 -23.18
N VAL A 204 -4.41 1.16 -22.23
CA VAL A 204 -2.97 1.32 -22.47
C VAL A 204 -2.17 0.04 -22.20
N THR A 205 -2.66 -0.87 -21.34
CA THR A 205 -1.96 -2.12 -21.03
C THR A 205 -1.80 -2.97 -22.28
N LYS A 206 -0.60 -3.52 -22.51
CA LYS A 206 -0.26 -4.39 -23.64
C LYS A 206 -1.18 -5.63 -23.67
N THR A 207 -1.49 -6.13 -24.87
CA THR A 207 -2.16 -7.43 -25.07
C THR A 207 -1.48 -8.54 -24.24
N GLY A 208 -2.28 -9.34 -23.54
CA GLY A 208 -1.82 -10.36 -22.58
C GLY A 208 -1.27 -9.81 -21.26
N GLY A 209 -1.37 -8.49 -21.03
CA GLY A 209 -0.93 -7.84 -19.81
C GLY A 209 -1.93 -7.92 -18.67
N THR A 210 -1.58 -7.34 -17.53
CA THR A 210 -2.42 -7.35 -16.33
C THR A 210 -2.70 -5.93 -15.83
N VAL A 211 -3.96 -5.66 -15.53
CA VAL A 211 -4.41 -4.49 -14.76
C VAL A 211 -4.71 -4.92 -13.33
N VAL A 212 -4.09 -4.25 -12.36
CA VAL A 212 -4.30 -4.47 -10.93
C VAL A 212 -5.10 -3.31 -10.35
N LEU A 213 -6.26 -3.61 -9.76
CA LEU A 213 -7.10 -2.62 -9.08
C LEU A 213 -6.72 -2.58 -7.59
N VAL A 214 -6.14 -1.46 -7.18
CA VAL A 214 -5.65 -1.23 -5.80
C VAL A 214 -6.48 -0.15 -5.11
N GLY A 215 -6.74 0.96 -5.80
CA GLY A 215 -7.56 2.05 -5.28
C GLY A 215 -9.02 1.64 -5.14
N MET A 216 -9.64 2.03 -4.02
CA MET A 216 -11.05 1.77 -3.78
C MET A 216 -11.89 2.89 -4.39
N GLY A 217 -12.66 2.54 -5.42
CA GLY A 217 -13.54 3.46 -6.14
C GLY A 217 -14.99 3.44 -5.65
N LYS A 218 -15.89 3.86 -6.54
CA LYS A 218 -17.34 3.62 -6.39
C LYS A 218 -17.64 2.13 -6.54
N ASP A 219 -18.76 1.69 -5.95
CA ASP A 219 -19.22 0.29 -6.00
C ASP A 219 -19.41 -0.21 -7.45
N GLU A 220 -19.88 0.67 -8.35
CA GLU A 220 -20.03 0.38 -9.78
C GLU A 220 -19.24 1.36 -10.63
N GLN A 221 -18.62 0.84 -11.70
CA GLN A 221 -17.84 1.60 -12.67
C GLN A 221 -18.10 1.12 -14.10
N THR A 222 -18.15 2.05 -15.05
CA THR A 222 -18.34 1.75 -16.48
C THR A 222 -16.99 1.62 -17.19
N VAL A 223 -16.58 0.38 -17.50
CA VAL A 223 -15.26 0.07 -18.08
C VAL A 223 -15.34 -0.69 -19.42
N PRO A 224 -14.35 -0.54 -20.33
CA PRO A 224 -14.37 -1.13 -21.67
C PRO A 224 -13.98 -2.62 -21.67
N LEU A 225 -14.80 -3.49 -21.07
CA LEU A 225 -14.50 -4.92 -20.90
C LEU A 225 -14.32 -5.67 -22.24
N THR A 226 -15.06 -5.31 -23.29
CA THR A 226 -14.88 -5.94 -24.62
C THR A 226 -13.47 -5.70 -25.17
N GLY A 227 -12.91 -4.51 -24.94
CA GLY A 227 -11.54 -4.18 -25.37
C GLY A 227 -10.47 -4.91 -24.56
N ALA A 228 -10.74 -5.19 -23.28
CA ALA A 228 -9.91 -6.03 -22.43
C ALA A 228 -9.98 -7.51 -22.85
N LEU A 229 -11.18 -8.01 -23.12
CA LEU A 229 -11.46 -9.38 -23.54
C LEU A 229 -10.71 -9.74 -24.83
N ILE A 230 -10.83 -8.90 -25.87
CA ILE A 230 -10.22 -9.18 -27.18
C ILE A 230 -8.68 -9.16 -27.12
N ARG A 231 -8.09 -8.51 -26.12
CA ARG A 231 -6.65 -8.41 -25.93
C ARG A 231 -6.12 -9.26 -24.78
N GLU A 232 -6.95 -10.16 -24.23
CA GLU A 232 -6.61 -11.04 -23.11
C GLU A 232 -5.99 -10.27 -21.93
N ILE A 233 -6.60 -9.14 -21.55
CA ILE A 233 -6.15 -8.36 -20.40
C ILE A 233 -6.74 -8.96 -19.12
N ASP A 234 -5.86 -9.45 -18.26
CA ASP A 234 -6.22 -9.88 -16.91
C ASP A 234 -6.59 -8.66 -16.05
N ILE A 235 -7.75 -8.71 -15.39
CA ILE A 235 -8.17 -7.69 -14.42
C ILE A 235 -8.18 -8.32 -13.03
N LYS A 236 -7.31 -7.84 -12.13
CA LYS A 236 -7.08 -8.44 -10.82
C LYS A 236 -7.27 -7.40 -9.73
N GLY A 237 -8.26 -7.59 -8.85
CA GLY A 237 -8.36 -6.79 -7.62
C GLY A 237 -7.32 -7.20 -6.59
N ILE A 238 -6.99 -6.29 -5.68
CA ILE A 238 -6.33 -6.66 -4.42
C ILE A 238 -7.20 -6.29 -3.22
N PHE A 239 -7.05 -7.08 -2.16
CA PHE A 239 -7.66 -6.76 -0.88
C PHE A 239 -6.59 -6.90 0.20
N ARG A 240 -6.04 -5.75 0.62
CA ARG A 240 -4.92 -5.67 1.56
C ARG A 240 -3.71 -6.45 1.04
N TYR A 241 -3.32 -7.52 1.71
CA TYR A 241 -2.12 -8.33 1.43
C TYR A 241 -2.17 -9.67 2.16
N CYS A 242 -1.37 -10.65 1.75
CA CYS A 242 -1.17 -11.92 2.46
C CYS A 242 0.23 -12.49 2.23
N ASN A 243 0.92 -12.85 3.31
CA ASN A 243 2.30 -13.36 3.32
C ASN A 243 3.29 -12.35 2.71
N ASP A 244 3.03 -11.05 2.88
CA ASP A 244 3.81 -9.96 2.25
C ASP A 244 4.71 -9.21 3.24
N TYR A 245 4.39 -9.22 4.54
CA TYR A 245 5.19 -8.58 5.59
C TYR A 245 6.67 -9.01 5.61
N PRO A 246 7.00 -10.32 5.51
CA PRO A 246 8.40 -10.74 5.44
C PRO A 246 9.15 -10.16 4.24
N ILE A 247 8.48 -10.04 3.09
CA ILE A 247 9.07 -9.46 1.88
C ILE A 247 9.28 -7.95 2.09
N ALA A 248 8.28 -7.23 2.61
CA ALA A 248 8.38 -5.81 2.91
C ALA A 248 9.54 -5.51 3.87
N ILE A 249 9.68 -6.30 4.94
CA ILE A 249 10.79 -6.19 5.90
C ILE A 249 12.12 -6.43 5.21
N GLU A 250 12.23 -7.48 4.39
CA GLU A 250 13.48 -7.80 3.69
C GLU A 250 13.90 -6.71 2.70
N LEU A 251 12.93 -6.11 1.98
CA LEU A 251 13.19 -5.02 1.05
C LEU A 251 13.80 -3.79 1.75
N VAL A 252 13.29 -3.45 2.94
CA VAL A 252 13.82 -2.32 3.72
C VAL A 252 15.11 -2.69 4.43
N ARG A 253 15.16 -3.86 5.09
CA ARG A 253 16.35 -4.36 5.80
C ARG A 253 17.58 -4.43 4.91
N SER A 254 17.42 -4.88 3.67
CA SER A 254 18.50 -5.00 2.68
C SER A 254 18.89 -3.68 2.01
N GLY A 255 18.16 -2.59 2.28
CA GLY A 255 18.37 -1.29 1.65
C GLY A 255 17.87 -1.18 0.21
N LYS A 256 17.18 -2.20 -0.33
CA LYS A 256 16.57 -2.16 -1.66
C LYS A 256 15.44 -1.13 -1.75
N VAL A 257 14.77 -0.86 -0.64
CA VAL A 257 13.71 0.15 -0.53
C VAL A 257 14.01 1.06 0.67
N ASN A 258 14.09 2.38 0.42
CA ASN A 258 14.14 3.38 1.48
C ASN A 258 12.76 4.03 1.64
N VAL A 259 12.08 3.73 2.75
CA VAL A 259 10.73 4.26 3.03
C VAL A 259 10.73 5.56 3.84
N ASN A 260 11.86 5.94 4.44
CA ASN A 260 11.93 7.10 5.34
C ASN A 260 11.45 8.41 4.70
N PRO A 261 11.73 8.70 3.42
CA PRO A 261 11.26 9.95 2.80
C PRO A 261 9.73 10.01 2.62
N LEU A 262 8.99 8.90 2.82
CA LEU A 262 7.52 8.92 2.81
C LEU A 262 6.97 9.65 4.04
N ILE A 263 7.74 9.67 5.14
CA ILE A 263 7.34 10.26 6.41
C ILE A 263 7.56 11.77 6.37
N THR A 264 6.47 12.51 6.23
CA THR A 264 6.54 13.97 6.13
C THR A 264 6.18 14.66 7.44
N HIS A 265 5.35 14.04 8.28
CA HIS A 265 4.90 14.65 9.53
C HIS A 265 4.92 13.67 10.69
N ARG A 266 5.19 14.20 11.88
CA ARG A 266 5.24 13.46 13.14
C ARG A 266 4.43 14.21 14.19
N PHE A 267 3.51 13.53 14.84
CA PHE A 267 2.67 14.09 15.90
C PHE A 267 2.73 13.22 17.15
N LYS A 268 2.56 13.82 18.33
CA LYS A 268 2.30 13.06 19.55
C LYS A 268 0.88 12.52 19.53
N MET A 269 0.59 11.44 20.27
CA MET A 269 -0.75 10.89 20.37
C MET A 269 -1.80 11.90 20.88
N GLU A 270 -1.39 12.83 21.73
CA GLU A 270 -2.24 13.94 22.21
C GLU A 270 -2.70 14.87 21.07
N ASP A 271 -1.90 14.97 20.00
CA ASP A 271 -2.18 15.80 18.82
C ASP A 271 -2.90 15.02 17.70
N THR A 272 -3.49 13.86 18.00
CA THR A 272 -4.16 13.00 16.99
C THR A 272 -5.18 13.79 16.17
N CYS A 273 -6.03 14.63 16.77
CA CYS A 273 -7.00 15.43 16.03
C CYS A 273 -6.33 16.38 15.02
N LYS A 274 -5.16 16.95 15.37
CA LYS A 274 -4.37 17.79 14.47
C LYS A 274 -3.76 16.97 13.35
N ALA A 275 -3.21 15.79 13.66
CA ALA A 275 -2.67 14.87 12.66
C ALA A 275 -3.71 14.48 11.60
N PHE A 276 -4.92 14.14 12.03
CA PHE A 276 -6.04 13.84 11.12
C PHE A 276 -6.48 15.07 10.33
N LYS A 277 -6.56 16.25 10.95
CA LYS A 277 -6.86 17.48 10.22
C LYS A 277 -5.83 17.74 9.11
N THR A 278 -4.53 17.61 9.40
CA THR A 278 -3.46 17.74 8.40
C THR A 278 -3.63 16.73 7.26
N ALA A 279 -3.92 15.46 7.56
CA ALA A 279 -4.17 14.43 6.54
C ALA A 279 -5.35 14.78 5.62
N ILE A 280 -6.43 15.33 6.18
CA ILE A 280 -7.65 15.68 5.43
C ILE A 280 -7.44 16.94 4.60
N THR A 281 -6.82 17.99 5.16
CA THR A 281 -6.67 19.28 4.47
C THR A 281 -5.55 19.27 3.44
N GLY A 282 -4.57 18.38 3.57
CA GLY A 282 -3.37 18.39 2.75
C GLY A 282 -2.41 19.55 3.08
N GLU A 283 -2.63 20.27 4.18
CA GLU A 283 -1.78 21.38 4.60
C GLU A 283 -0.35 20.88 4.86
N GLY A 284 0.64 21.50 4.22
CA GLY A 284 2.03 21.06 4.30
C GLY A 284 2.38 19.86 3.41
N ASN A 285 1.52 19.49 2.46
CA ASN A 285 1.73 18.39 1.51
C ASN A 285 2.08 17.05 2.20
N PRO A 286 1.21 16.54 3.10
CA PRO A 286 1.46 15.29 3.80
C PRO A 286 1.46 14.09 2.84
N ILE A 287 2.33 13.11 3.11
CA ILE A 287 2.36 11.81 2.43
C ILE A 287 2.05 10.76 3.47
N LYS A 288 2.97 10.53 4.41
CA LYS A 288 2.77 9.69 5.58
C LYS A 288 2.89 10.52 6.85
N ILE A 289 1.88 10.42 7.70
CA ILE A 289 1.86 11.05 9.01
C ILE A 289 2.04 9.98 10.07
N MET A 290 3.04 10.16 10.93
CA MET A 290 3.31 9.26 12.04
C MET A 290 2.74 9.84 13.33
N ILE A 291 2.04 9.02 14.10
CA ILE A 291 1.54 9.38 15.43
C ILE A 291 2.29 8.54 16.46
N TYR A 292 2.88 9.21 17.44
CA TYR A 292 3.74 8.60 18.45
C TYR A 292 2.96 8.35 19.75
N PRO A 293 2.67 7.08 20.08
CA PRO A 293 2.01 6.72 21.31
C PRO A 293 2.96 6.63 22.49
N ASN A 294 4.20 7.12 22.44
CA ASN A 294 5.05 7.20 23.64
C ASN A 294 5.33 8.67 23.99
N ARG A 295 5.42 8.98 25.28
CA ARG A 295 5.66 10.37 25.76
C ARG A 295 7.10 10.85 25.51
N SER A 296 8.02 9.93 25.23
CA SER A 296 9.47 10.17 25.14
C SER A 296 10.05 10.05 23.73
N SER A 297 9.23 9.91 22.69
CA SER A 297 9.66 9.52 21.34
C SER A 297 9.59 10.63 20.30
N LEU A 298 9.99 11.86 20.66
CA LEU A 298 10.33 12.93 19.71
C LEU A 298 11.69 13.52 20.08
#